data_AF-A0A357CJA4-F1
#
_entry.id   AF-A0A357CJA4-F1
#
_cell.length_a   1.000
_cell.length_b   1.000
_cell.length_c   1.000
_cell.angle_alpha   90.00
_cell.angle_beta   90.00
_cell.angle_gamma   90.00
#
_symmetry.space_group_name_H-M   'P 1'
#
loop_
_entity.id
_entity.type
_entity.pdbx_description
1 polymer ?
#
loop_
_entity_poly.entity_id
_entity_poly.type
_entity_poly.pdbx_seq_one_letter_code
_entity_poly.pdbx_strand_id
1 'polypeptide(L)'
;DEVIAYVRERYGAERVAHIITFGKLQARAVLRDVGRVLQMPYGQVDRLCKLVPLNPANPITLPQAIAAEPRLQAARDDEPIVAKLLDIGQRLEGLYRHASTHAAGVVIADRPLIELVPLYRDARAQLPATQFSMKWAEAAGLVKFDFLGLKTLTVIETARELIARKGIGIDPAKLSLDDAVTFELLQRGDTIGVFQLEGQGMRDALRKLKPDRFEDIIAIVALYRPGPMDNIDSYVNRKHGREEIETLHPMIEPILKETYGVIIYQEQVMQIAQVLSGFSLGEADLLRRAMGKKIKKEMTAQKTRFVEGGVGNGVDRTRAEYIFELVAKFAGYGFNKSHAAAYALIAYQTAYLKANYPTEFLAA
;
A
#
# COMPACT_ATOMS: atom_id res chain seq x y z
N ASP A 1 -9.86 0.67 -20.27
CA ASP A 1 -10.41 -0.10 -21.41
C ASP A 1 -9.70 0.17 -22.72
N GLU A 2 -9.54 1.41 -23.15
CA GLU A 2 -8.83 1.74 -24.41
C GLU A 2 -7.41 1.16 -24.49
N VAL A 3 -6.60 1.30 -23.44
CA VAL A 3 -5.25 0.70 -23.39
C VAL A 3 -5.30 -0.83 -23.53
N ILE A 4 -6.31 -1.48 -22.95
CA ILE A 4 -6.49 -2.93 -23.01
C ILE A 4 -6.90 -3.35 -24.42
N ALA A 5 -7.82 -2.60 -25.05
CA ALA A 5 -8.21 -2.81 -26.45
C ALA A 5 -7.00 -2.67 -27.38
N TYR A 6 -6.19 -1.61 -27.20
CA TYR A 6 -4.94 -1.42 -27.94
C TYR A 6 -3.99 -2.61 -27.75
N VAL A 7 -3.74 -3.06 -26.52
CA VAL A 7 -2.88 -4.22 -26.25
C VAL A 7 -3.41 -5.48 -26.95
N ARG A 8 -4.72 -5.72 -26.88
CA ARG A 8 -5.37 -6.84 -27.53
C ARG A 8 -5.20 -6.81 -29.05
N GLU A 9 -5.40 -5.64 -29.67
CA GLU A 9 -5.22 -5.45 -31.12
C GLU A 9 -3.75 -5.58 -31.53
N ARG A 10 -2.84 -5.01 -30.72
CA ARG A 10 -1.41 -4.95 -31.02
C ARG A 10 -0.72 -6.30 -30.93
N TYR A 11 -1.08 -7.11 -29.93
CA TYR A 11 -0.39 -8.37 -29.62
C TYR A 11 -1.19 -9.62 -30.02
N GLY A 12 -2.42 -9.47 -30.50
CA GLY A 12 -3.29 -10.57 -30.90
C GLY A 12 -4.27 -10.96 -29.78
N ALA A 13 -5.54 -11.10 -30.14
CA ALA A 13 -6.62 -11.36 -29.18
C ALA A 13 -6.49 -12.71 -28.48
N GLU A 14 -5.82 -13.68 -29.09
CA GLU A 14 -5.53 -15.01 -28.57
C GLU A 14 -4.36 -15.05 -27.57
N ARG A 15 -3.59 -13.96 -27.45
CA ARG A 15 -2.39 -13.86 -26.61
C ARG A 15 -2.58 -12.97 -25.38
N VAL A 16 -3.74 -12.34 -25.26
CA VAL A 16 -4.04 -11.37 -24.21
C VAL A 16 -5.25 -11.84 -23.42
N ALA A 17 -5.12 -11.89 -22.09
CA ALA A 17 -6.20 -12.25 -21.18
C ALA A 17 -6.06 -11.52 -19.85
N HIS A 18 -7.16 -11.45 -19.11
CA HIS A 18 -7.12 -11.14 -17.68
C HIS A 18 -6.55 -12.30 -16.87
N ILE A 19 -6.17 -12.03 -15.63
CA ILE A 19 -5.88 -13.07 -14.65
C ILE A 19 -7.14 -13.38 -13.85
N ILE A 20 -7.52 -14.65 -13.70
CA ILE A 20 -8.66 -15.00 -12.84
C ILE A 20 -8.32 -14.73 -11.37
N THR A 21 -9.34 -14.32 -10.64
CA THR A 21 -9.36 -14.31 -9.18
C THR A 21 -10.54 -15.14 -8.71
N PHE A 22 -10.40 -15.73 -7.52
CA PHE A 22 -11.47 -16.55 -6.97
C PHE A 22 -11.98 -15.89 -5.70
N GLY A 23 -13.26 -15.49 -5.71
CA GLY A 23 -13.92 -14.97 -4.53
C GLY A 23 -14.11 -16.08 -3.52
N LYS A 24 -13.49 -15.97 -2.35
CA LYS A 24 -13.68 -16.90 -1.22
C LYS A 24 -14.82 -16.44 -0.32
N LEU A 25 -15.47 -17.39 0.33
CA LEU A 25 -16.41 -17.12 1.42
C LEU A 25 -15.65 -16.65 2.66
N GLN A 26 -15.57 -15.34 2.87
CA GLN A 26 -15.04 -14.74 4.10
C GLN A 26 -16.10 -14.74 5.21
N ALA A 27 -15.69 -14.66 6.48
CA ALA A 27 -16.55 -14.70 7.67
C ALA A 27 -17.90 -13.96 7.52
N ARG A 28 -17.91 -12.66 7.19
CA ARG A 28 -19.17 -11.92 7.02
C ARG A 28 -19.99 -12.36 5.80
N ALA A 29 -19.34 -12.76 4.70
CA ALA A 29 -20.03 -13.20 3.49
C ALA A 29 -20.69 -14.57 3.70
N VAL A 30 -19.99 -15.50 4.37
CA VAL A 30 -20.53 -16.83 4.67
C VAL A 30 -21.74 -16.75 5.61
N LEU A 31 -21.70 -15.86 6.62
CA LEU A 31 -22.86 -15.63 7.49
C LEU A 31 -24.09 -15.13 6.72
N ARG A 32 -23.89 -14.19 5.78
CA ARG A 32 -25.00 -13.69 4.94
C ARG A 32 -25.58 -14.77 4.04
N ASP A 33 -24.74 -15.58 3.41
CA ASP A 33 -25.19 -16.62 2.50
C ASP A 33 -25.91 -17.76 3.24
N VAL A 34 -25.32 -18.24 4.34
CA VAL A 34 -25.93 -19.30 5.16
C VAL A 34 -27.21 -18.80 5.83
N GLY A 35 -27.22 -17.58 6.36
CA GLY A 35 -28.41 -16.99 6.99
C GLY A 35 -29.58 -16.87 6.02
N ARG A 36 -29.30 -16.51 4.75
CA ARG A 36 -30.30 -16.50 3.68
C ARG A 36 -30.85 -17.90 3.37
N VAL A 37 -30.00 -18.93 3.33
CA VAL A 37 -30.45 -20.33 3.10
C VAL A 37 -31.27 -20.85 4.28
N LEU A 38 -30.90 -20.46 5.50
CA LEU A 38 -31.67 -20.75 6.72
C LEU A 38 -32.93 -19.88 6.87
N GLN A 39 -33.24 -19.02 5.90
CA GLN A 39 -34.38 -18.10 5.90
C GLN A 39 -34.44 -17.19 7.14
N MET A 40 -33.28 -16.85 7.70
CA MET A 40 -33.20 -15.93 8.82
C MET A 40 -33.52 -14.49 8.36
N PRO A 41 -34.18 -13.68 9.20
CA PRO A 41 -34.42 -12.27 8.89
C PRO A 41 -33.11 -11.51 8.60
N TYR A 42 -33.08 -10.73 7.51
CA TYR A 42 -31.87 -9.99 7.09
C TYR A 42 -31.30 -9.12 8.21
N GLY A 43 -32.16 -8.42 8.96
CA GLY A 43 -31.73 -7.56 10.08
C GLY A 43 -31.03 -8.35 11.19
N GLN A 44 -31.43 -9.60 11.45
CA GLN A 44 -30.75 -10.45 12.42
C GLN A 44 -29.36 -10.84 11.92
N VAL A 45 -29.27 -11.30 10.67
CA VAL A 45 -28.00 -11.71 10.06
C VAL A 45 -27.03 -10.52 9.96
N ASP A 46 -27.50 -9.33 9.60
CA ASP A 46 -26.68 -8.13 9.53
C ASP A 46 -26.13 -7.71 10.90
N ARG A 47 -26.94 -7.83 11.98
CA ARG A 47 -26.46 -7.62 13.35
C ARG A 47 -25.32 -8.56 13.71
N LEU A 48 -25.47 -9.86 13.42
CA LEU A 48 -24.41 -10.86 13.65
C LEU A 48 -23.15 -10.56 12.82
N CYS A 49 -23.31 -10.16 11.55
CA CYS A 49 -22.17 -9.80 10.70
C CYS A 49 -21.39 -8.59 11.23
N LYS A 50 -22.08 -7.60 11.82
CA LYS A 50 -21.44 -6.42 12.41
C LYS A 50 -20.57 -6.73 13.63
N LEU A 51 -20.87 -7.81 14.34
CA LEU A 51 -20.07 -8.30 15.47
C LEU A 51 -18.73 -8.92 15.03
N VAL A 52 -18.63 -9.42 13.80
CA VAL A 52 -17.37 -9.93 13.25
C VAL A 52 -16.48 -8.74 12.87
N PRO A 53 -15.28 -8.56 13.44
CA PRO A 53 -14.39 -7.44 13.08
C PRO A 53 -14.05 -7.40 11.58
N LEU A 54 -14.00 -6.19 11.01
CA LEU A 54 -13.55 -5.98 9.63
C LEU A 54 -12.17 -5.32 9.64
N ASN A 55 -11.14 -6.13 9.44
CA ASN A 55 -9.79 -5.65 9.19
C ASN A 55 -9.34 -6.15 7.81
N PRO A 56 -9.37 -5.31 6.76
CA PRO A 56 -8.95 -5.72 5.42
C PRO A 56 -7.49 -6.17 5.33
N ALA A 57 -6.62 -5.64 6.17
CA ALA A 57 -5.19 -5.98 6.19
C ALA A 57 -4.91 -7.32 6.89
N ASN A 58 -5.76 -7.70 7.85
CA ASN A 58 -5.68 -8.97 8.55
C ASN A 58 -7.09 -9.51 8.81
N PRO A 59 -7.75 -10.12 7.80
CA PRO A 59 -9.11 -10.60 7.94
C PRO A 59 -9.15 -11.73 8.98
N ILE A 60 -10.02 -11.56 9.98
CA ILE A 60 -10.24 -12.56 11.01
C ILE A 60 -11.12 -13.69 10.46
N THR A 61 -10.81 -14.92 10.83
CA THR A 61 -11.64 -16.09 10.51
C THR A 61 -12.89 -16.11 11.41
N LEU A 62 -13.96 -16.77 10.98
CA LEU A 62 -15.18 -16.88 11.77
C LEU A 62 -14.95 -17.56 13.13
N PRO A 63 -14.17 -18.65 13.28
CA PRO A 63 -13.83 -19.21 14.58
C PRO A 63 -13.13 -18.21 15.51
N GLN A 64 -12.18 -17.44 14.99
CA GLN A 64 -11.48 -16.42 15.77
C GLN A 64 -12.42 -15.28 16.19
N ALA A 65 -13.33 -14.86 15.31
CA ALA A 65 -14.33 -13.83 15.64
C ALA A 65 -15.28 -14.30 16.75
N ILE A 66 -15.74 -15.55 16.69
CA ILE A 66 -16.57 -16.16 17.74
C ILE A 66 -15.80 -16.19 19.07
N ALA A 67 -14.52 -16.61 19.06
CA ALA A 67 -13.70 -16.66 20.27
C ALA A 67 -13.44 -15.27 20.89
N ALA A 68 -13.32 -14.24 20.06
CA ALA A 68 -12.96 -12.89 20.50
C ALA A 68 -14.15 -12.01 20.93
N GLU A 69 -15.38 -12.31 20.49
CA GLU A 69 -16.56 -11.46 20.72
C GLU A 69 -17.61 -12.20 21.57
N PRO A 70 -17.73 -11.88 22.88
CA PRO A 70 -18.68 -12.51 23.79
C PRO A 70 -20.13 -12.44 23.33
N ARG A 71 -20.53 -11.38 22.60
CA ARG A 71 -21.91 -11.24 22.10
C ARG A 71 -22.24 -12.25 21.00
N LEU A 72 -21.25 -12.69 20.21
CA LEU A 72 -21.45 -13.77 19.25
C LEU A 72 -21.61 -15.12 19.95
N GLN A 73 -20.91 -15.33 21.06
CA GLN A 73 -21.03 -16.54 21.89
C GLN A 73 -22.42 -16.59 22.55
N ALA A 74 -22.85 -15.49 23.17
CA ALA A 74 -24.18 -15.38 23.75
C ALA A 74 -25.27 -15.65 22.70
N ALA A 75 -25.22 -15.01 21.53
CA ALA A 75 -26.20 -15.25 20.47
C ALA A 75 -26.21 -16.71 19.96
N ARG A 76 -25.03 -17.37 19.94
CA ARG A 76 -24.92 -18.80 19.62
C ARG A 76 -25.62 -19.66 20.66
N ASP A 77 -25.42 -19.35 21.93
CA ASP A 77 -25.88 -20.18 23.06
C ASP A 77 -27.38 -19.94 23.35
N ASP A 78 -27.88 -18.73 23.11
CA ASP A 78 -29.28 -18.34 23.33
C ASP A 78 -30.22 -18.79 22.19
N GLU A 79 -29.75 -18.76 20.93
CA GLU A 79 -30.59 -18.99 19.76
C GLU A 79 -30.13 -20.22 18.94
N PRO A 80 -30.88 -21.34 18.93
CA PRO A 80 -30.49 -22.56 18.19
C PRO A 80 -30.26 -22.35 16.69
N ILE A 81 -31.01 -21.42 16.07
CA ILE A 81 -30.83 -21.11 14.64
C ILE A 81 -29.51 -20.37 14.38
N VAL A 82 -29.05 -19.55 15.33
CA VAL A 82 -27.75 -18.87 15.26
C VAL A 82 -26.63 -19.88 15.49
N ALA A 83 -26.78 -20.83 16.42
CA ALA A 83 -25.82 -21.93 16.58
C ALA A 83 -25.60 -22.69 15.26
N LYS A 84 -26.71 -23.04 14.58
CA LYS A 84 -26.67 -23.73 13.28
C LYS A 84 -26.03 -22.86 12.18
N LEU A 85 -26.34 -21.57 12.14
CA LEU A 85 -25.72 -20.60 11.22
C LEU A 85 -24.19 -20.60 11.38
N LEU A 86 -23.70 -20.50 12.63
CA LEU A 86 -22.27 -20.41 12.92
C LEU A 86 -21.53 -21.72 12.66
N ASP A 87 -22.12 -22.88 12.97
CA ASP A 87 -21.52 -24.19 12.66
C ASP A 87 -21.36 -24.39 11.15
N ILE A 88 -22.43 -24.17 10.38
CA ILE A 88 -22.38 -24.29 8.91
C ILE A 88 -21.41 -23.25 8.33
N GLY A 89 -21.47 -22.00 8.84
CA GLY A 89 -20.60 -20.92 8.39
C GLY A 89 -19.12 -21.25 8.53
N GLN A 90 -18.71 -21.85 9.66
CA GLN A 90 -17.31 -22.26 9.88
C GLN A 90 -16.85 -23.36 8.93
N ARG A 91 -17.75 -24.27 8.52
CA ARG A 91 -17.42 -25.34 7.56
C ARG A 91 -17.31 -24.84 6.11
N LEU A 92 -18.05 -23.79 5.76
CA LEU A 92 -18.07 -23.21 4.41
C LEU A 92 -17.08 -22.06 4.23
N GLU A 93 -16.56 -21.48 5.32
CA GLU A 93 -15.56 -20.43 5.26
C GLU A 93 -14.32 -20.88 4.47
N GLY A 94 -13.81 -20.00 3.61
CA GLY A 94 -12.61 -20.24 2.81
C GLY A 94 -12.84 -20.98 1.50
N LEU A 95 -14.02 -21.59 1.30
CA LEU A 95 -14.39 -22.21 0.02
C LEU A 95 -14.52 -21.16 -1.09
N TYR A 96 -14.23 -21.57 -2.32
CA TYR A 96 -14.39 -20.74 -3.51
C TYR A 96 -15.86 -20.63 -3.89
N ARG A 97 -16.33 -19.40 -4.11
CA ARG A 97 -17.73 -19.08 -4.42
C ARG A 97 -17.96 -18.83 -5.91
N HIS A 98 -17.07 -18.07 -6.54
CA HIS A 98 -17.18 -17.68 -7.94
C HIS A 98 -15.82 -17.32 -8.52
N ALA A 99 -15.72 -17.45 -9.84
CA ALA A 99 -14.67 -16.85 -10.63
C ALA A 99 -14.95 -15.34 -10.79
N SER A 100 -13.89 -14.54 -10.74
CA SER A 100 -13.90 -13.11 -11.04
C SER A 100 -12.62 -12.76 -11.81
N THR A 101 -12.54 -11.57 -12.38
CA THR A 101 -11.33 -11.08 -13.05
C THR A 101 -10.50 -10.21 -12.11
N HIS A 102 -9.18 -10.30 -12.18
CA HIS A 102 -8.29 -9.39 -11.49
C HIS A 102 -8.47 -7.99 -12.09
N ALA A 103 -8.95 -7.02 -11.29
CA ALA A 103 -9.32 -5.69 -11.77
C ALA A 103 -8.20 -4.96 -12.55
N ALA A 104 -6.94 -5.27 -12.25
CA ALA A 104 -5.78 -4.67 -12.93
C ALA A 104 -5.00 -5.65 -13.81
N GLY A 105 -5.15 -6.96 -13.61
CA GLY A 105 -4.15 -7.93 -14.07
C GLY A 105 -4.44 -8.38 -15.48
N VAL A 106 -3.54 -8.05 -16.41
CA VAL A 106 -3.56 -8.51 -17.81
C VAL A 106 -2.27 -9.27 -18.08
N VAL A 107 -2.38 -10.41 -18.77
CA VAL A 107 -1.22 -11.16 -19.27
C VAL A 107 -1.09 -10.97 -20.76
N ILE A 108 0.16 -10.93 -21.23
CA ILE A 108 0.51 -10.91 -22.65
C ILE A 108 1.53 -12.04 -22.89
N ALA A 109 1.19 -12.97 -23.77
CA ALA A 109 2.02 -14.10 -24.13
C ALA A 109 2.70 -13.92 -25.50
N ASP A 110 3.79 -14.66 -25.74
CA ASP A 110 4.51 -14.70 -27.01
C ASP A 110 3.79 -15.55 -28.08
N ARG A 111 2.88 -16.43 -27.66
CA ARG A 111 2.09 -17.38 -28.47
C ARG A 111 0.65 -17.47 -27.95
N PRO A 112 -0.27 -18.19 -28.62
CA PRO A 112 -1.65 -18.35 -28.15
C PRO A 112 -1.73 -18.88 -26.71
N LEU A 113 -2.53 -18.21 -25.87
CA LEU A 113 -2.61 -18.53 -24.44
C LEU A 113 -3.08 -19.97 -24.17
N ILE A 114 -3.91 -20.52 -25.06
CA ILE A 114 -4.43 -21.89 -24.94
C ILE A 114 -3.35 -22.97 -24.99
N GLU A 115 -2.17 -22.65 -25.54
CA GLU A 115 -1.02 -23.56 -25.57
C GLU A 115 -0.27 -23.59 -24.22
N LEU A 116 -0.49 -22.58 -23.36
CA LEU A 116 0.19 -22.40 -22.09
C LEU A 116 -0.74 -22.64 -20.89
N VAL A 117 -1.95 -22.10 -20.94
CA VAL A 117 -2.91 -22.09 -19.84
C VAL A 117 -4.35 -22.22 -20.33
N PRO A 118 -5.23 -22.91 -19.57
CA PRO A 118 -6.66 -22.93 -19.87
C PRO A 118 -7.27 -21.55 -19.62
N LEU A 119 -8.30 -21.21 -20.42
CA LEU A 119 -9.02 -19.94 -20.34
C LEU A 119 -10.43 -20.12 -19.77
N TYR A 120 -10.91 -19.08 -19.09
CA TYR A 120 -12.28 -18.89 -18.63
C TYR A 120 -12.84 -17.67 -19.35
N ARG A 121 -14.09 -17.74 -19.84
CA ARG A 121 -14.74 -16.61 -20.49
C ARG A 121 -16.04 -16.28 -19.77
N ASP A 122 -16.06 -15.10 -19.15
CA ASP A 122 -17.31 -14.49 -18.71
C ASP A 122 -18.01 -13.88 -19.93
N ALA A 123 -19.30 -14.17 -20.10
CA ALA A 123 -20.10 -13.63 -21.20
C ALA A 123 -20.16 -12.10 -21.22
N ARG A 124 -19.94 -11.46 -20.06
CA ARG A 124 -19.98 -9.99 -19.90
C ARG A 124 -18.61 -9.33 -20.07
N ALA A 125 -17.52 -10.10 -20.10
CA ALA A 125 -16.17 -9.55 -20.17
C ALA A 125 -15.67 -9.43 -21.62
N GLN A 126 -14.95 -8.35 -21.92
CA GLN A 126 -14.33 -8.14 -23.24
C GLN A 126 -13.17 -9.10 -23.51
N LEU A 127 -12.42 -9.46 -22.47
CA LEU A 127 -11.30 -10.39 -22.53
C LEU A 127 -11.60 -11.67 -21.74
N PRO A 128 -11.09 -12.84 -22.19
CA PRO A 128 -11.07 -14.03 -21.35
C PRO A 128 -10.14 -13.81 -20.16
N ALA A 129 -10.21 -14.70 -19.17
CA ALA A 129 -9.28 -14.78 -18.05
C ALA A 129 -8.52 -16.11 -18.07
N THR A 130 -7.26 -16.12 -17.64
CA THR A 130 -6.51 -17.36 -17.39
C THR A 130 -7.14 -18.12 -16.24
N GLN A 131 -7.36 -19.43 -16.31
CA GLN A 131 -7.86 -20.19 -15.15
C GLN A 131 -6.81 -20.34 -14.03
N PHE A 132 -5.56 -20.01 -14.31
CA PHE A 132 -4.51 -19.88 -13.31
C PHE A 132 -4.63 -18.54 -12.61
N SER A 133 -4.72 -18.57 -11.28
CA SER A 133 -4.63 -17.37 -10.46
C SER A 133 -3.23 -16.76 -10.53
N MET A 134 -3.06 -15.53 -10.07
CA MET A 134 -1.81 -14.76 -10.16
C MET A 134 -0.55 -15.58 -9.83
N LYS A 135 -0.56 -16.32 -8.72
CA LYS A 135 0.58 -17.16 -8.29
C LYS A 135 0.97 -18.21 -9.34
N TRP A 136 -0.01 -18.82 -10.00
CA TRP A 136 0.21 -19.90 -10.96
C TRP A 136 0.45 -19.36 -12.37
N ALA A 137 -0.13 -18.21 -12.72
CA ALA A 137 0.11 -17.54 -14.00
C ALA A 137 1.58 -17.13 -14.15
N GLU A 138 2.18 -16.55 -13.09
CA GLU A 138 3.60 -16.19 -13.07
C GLU A 138 4.51 -17.44 -13.14
N ALA A 139 4.17 -18.48 -12.39
CA ALA A 139 4.90 -19.76 -12.42
C ALA A 139 4.81 -20.47 -13.80
N ALA A 140 3.74 -20.23 -14.55
CA ALA A 140 3.57 -20.70 -15.92
C ALA A 140 4.33 -19.84 -16.96
N GLY A 141 5.09 -18.82 -16.52
CA GLY A 141 5.92 -17.98 -17.38
C GLY A 141 5.17 -16.84 -18.07
N LEU A 142 3.95 -16.52 -17.64
CA LEU A 142 3.19 -15.41 -18.23
C LEU A 142 3.67 -14.06 -17.68
N VAL A 143 3.90 -13.11 -18.58
CA VAL A 143 4.24 -11.74 -18.23
C VAL A 143 2.98 -10.98 -17.85
N LYS A 144 2.93 -10.48 -16.62
CA LYS A 144 1.81 -9.73 -16.04
C LYS A 144 2.04 -8.22 -16.16
N PHE A 145 1.01 -7.52 -16.61
CA PHE A 145 0.89 -6.07 -16.58
C PHE A 145 -0.30 -5.68 -15.70
N ASP A 146 -0.13 -4.66 -14.87
CA ASP A 146 -1.19 -4.11 -14.05
C ASP A 146 -1.70 -2.79 -14.65
N PHE A 147 -2.93 -2.79 -15.15
CA PHE A 147 -3.64 -1.59 -15.59
C PHE A 147 -4.65 -1.16 -14.54
N LEU A 148 -4.28 -0.19 -13.70
CA LEU A 148 -5.16 0.32 -12.65
C LEU A 148 -5.91 1.56 -13.15
N GLY A 149 -7.24 1.56 -13.01
CA GLY A 149 -8.05 2.76 -13.16
C GLY A 149 -7.96 3.64 -11.92
N LEU A 150 -7.00 4.57 -11.88
CA LEU A 150 -6.87 5.52 -10.77
C LEU A 150 -7.74 6.76 -11.04
N LYS A 151 -8.87 6.88 -10.35
CA LYS A 151 -9.82 8.00 -10.51
C LYS A 151 -9.18 9.38 -10.36
N THR A 152 -8.16 9.49 -9.52
CA THR A 152 -7.40 10.74 -9.33
C THR A 152 -6.78 11.26 -10.61
N LEU A 153 -6.28 10.39 -11.49
CA LEU A 153 -5.74 10.82 -12.79
C LEU A 153 -6.83 11.37 -13.70
N THR A 154 -8.04 10.80 -13.64
CA THR A 154 -9.22 11.36 -14.32
C THR A 154 -9.55 12.75 -13.79
N VAL A 155 -9.54 12.97 -12.47
CA VAL A 155 -9.80 14.29 -11.89
C VAL A 155 -8.75 15.31 -12.34
N ILE A 156 -7.47 14.95 -12.33
CA ILE A 156 -6.38 15.81 -12.80
C ILE A 156 -6.59 16.20 -14.28
N GLU A 157 -6.92 15.23 -15.13
CA GLU A 157 -7.14 15.48 -16.56
C GLU A 157 -8.38 16.33 -16.80
N THR A 158 -9.51 16.05 -16.14
CA THR A 158 -10.72 16.88 -16.23
C THR A 158 -10.45 18.31 -15.77
N ALA A 159 -9.74 18.50 -14.66
CA ALA A 159 -9.35 19.84 -14.19
C ALA A 159 -8.47 20.55 -15.23
N ARG A 160 -7.49 19.86 -15.83
CA ARG A 160 -6.64 20.38 -16.90
C ARG A 160 -7.46 20.84 -18.11
N GLU A 161 -8.45 20.06 -18.55
CA GLU A 161 -9.35 20.41 -19.65
C GLU A 161 -10.20 21.63 -19.33
N LEU A 162 -10.74 21.73 -18.11
CA LEU A 162 -11.52 22.88 -17.66
C LEU A 162 -10.68 24.17 -17.62
N ILE A 163 -9.44 24.07 -17.15
CA ILE A 163 -8.49 25.20 -17.12
C ILE A 163 -8.14 25.64 -18.55
N ALA A 164 -7.95 24.69 -19.47
CA ALA A 164 -7.67 24.97 -20.88
C ALA A 164 -8.79 25.75 -21.58
N ARG A 165 -10.06 25.61 -21.15
CA ARG A 165 -11.18 26.41 -21.68
C ARG A 165 -11.06 27.91 -21.35
N LYS A 166 -10.26 28.27 -20.35
CA LYS A 166 -9.91 29.66 -20.03
C LYS A 166 -8.70 30.17 -20.84
N GLY A 167 -8.19 29.39 -21.78
CA GLY A 167 -6.98 29.72 -22.56
C GLY A 167 -5.67 29.50 -21.80
N ILE A 168 -5.70 28.79 -20.67
CA ILE A 168 -4.52 28.51 -19.83
C ILE A 168 -4.06 27.08 -20.11
N GLY A 169 -2.87 26.91 -20.69
CA GLY A 169 -2.25 25.60 -20.90
C GLY A 169 -1.40 25.21 -19.71
N ILE A 170 -1.78 24.13 -19.02
CA ILE A 170 -0.95 23.52 -17.96
C ILE A 170 -0.60 22.08 -18.34
N ASP A 171 0.60 21.66 -17.97
CA ASP A 171 1.08 20.28 -18.05
C ASP A 171 1.28 19.77 -16.62
N PRO A 172 0.36 18.96 -16.07
CA PRO A 172 0.48 18.44 -14.70
C PRO A 172 1.79 17.71 -14.42
N ALA A 173 2.44 17.14 -15.45
CA ALA A 173 3.71 16.44 -15.31
C ALA A 173 4.93 17.39 -15.17
N LYS A 174 4.76 18.69 -15.44
CA LYS A 174 5.84 19.70 -15.43
C LYS A 174 5.59 20.84 -14.44
N LEU A 175 4.71 20.64 -13.47
CA LEU A 175 4.48 21.61 -12.41
C LEU A 175 5.76 21.80 -11.57
N SER A 176 6.02 23.03 -11.14
CA SER A 176 7.09 23.30 -10.18
C SER A 176 6.77 22.62 -8.85
N LEU A 177 7.77 22.08 -8.15
CA LEU A 177 7.59 21.35 -6.88
C LEU A 177 7.81 22.21 -5.62
N ASP A 178 7.92 23.52 -5.80
CA ASP A 178 8.21 24.53 -4.78
C ASP A 178 7.13 25.63 -4.68
N ASP A 179 5.95 25.43 -5.28
CA ASP A 179 4.86 26.42 -5.25
C ASP A 179 4.38 26.71 -3.82
N ALA A 180 4.56 27.96 -3.39
CA ALA A 180 4.25 28.40 -2.02
C ALA A 180 2.75 28.26 -1.70
N VAL A 181 1.86 28.61 -2.63
CA VAL A 181 0.40 28.55 -2.40
C VAL A 181 -0.06 27.12 -2.17
N THR A 182 0.54 26.16 -2.90
CA THR A 182 0.32 24.72 -2.68
C THR A 182 0.73 24.30 -1.27
N PHE A 183 1.93 24.68 -0.82
CA PHE A 183 2.37 24.33 0.53
C PHE A 183 1.55 25.02 1.61
N GLU A 184 1.14 26.28 1.44
CA GLU A 184 0.25 26.95 2.38
C GLU A 184 -1.09 26.20 2.55
N LEU A 185 -1.67 25.70 1.46
CA LEU A 185 -2.88 24.86 1.50
C LEU A 185 -2.64 23.58 2.32
N LEU A 186 -1.52 22.89 2.09
CA LEU A 186 -1.14 21.69 2.84
C LEU A 186 -0.91 22.00 4.33
N GLN A 187 -0.25 23.11 4.65
CA GLN A 187 0.02 23.56 6.02
C GLN A 187 -1.25 23.86 6.82
N ARG A 188 -2.30 24.38 6.16
CA ARG A 188 -3.63 24.57 6.78
C ARG A 188 -4.40 23.26 6.97
N GLY A 189 -3.98 22.19 6.31
CA GLY A 189 -4.69 20.92 6.27
C GLY A 189 -5.98 20.98 5.45
N ASP A 190 -6.05 21.88 4.46
CA ASP A 190 -7.22 22.08 3.59
C ASP A 190 -7.25 21.04 2.46
N THR A 191 -7.04 19.76 2.78
CA THR A 191 -6.70 18.70 1.82
C THR A 191 -7.87 17.79 1.46
N ILE A 192 -9.13 18.19 1.68
CA ILE A 192 -10.29 17.46 1.13
C ILE A 192 -10.16 17.37 -0.40
N GLY A 193 -10.28 16.18 -0.98
CA GLY A 193 -10.06 15.96 -2.41
C GLY A 193 -8.59 15.93 -2.85
N VAL A 194 -7.63 16.19 -1.96
CA VAL A 194 -6.20 16.05 -2.27
C VAL A 194 -5.79 14.61 -2.03
N PHE A 195 -5.34 13.94 -3.09
CA PHE A 195 -5.06 12.51 -3.10
C PHE A 195 -4.14 12.07 -1.95
N GLN A 196 -4.50 10.96 -1.28
CA GLN A 196 -3.86 10.39 -0.09
C GLN A 196 -3.85 11.27 1.18
N LEU A 197 -4.22 12.54 1.10
CA LEU A 197 -4.05 13.50 2.19
C LEU A 197 -5.37 13.94 2.86
N GLU A 198 -6.49 13.27 2.57
CA GLU A 198 -7.84 13.75 2.92
C GLU A 198 -8.29 13.41 4.35
N GLY A 199 -7.80 12.29 4.90
CA GLY A 199 -8.28 11.73 6.15
C GLY A 199 -8.04 12.66 7.35
N GLN A 200 -8.99 12.74 8.28
CA GLN A 200 -8.93 13.69 9.41
C GLN A 200 -7.58 13.72 10.11
N GLY A 201 -7.08 12.56 10.57
CA GLY A 201 -5.81 12.53 11.28
C GLY A 201 -4.59 12.82 10.40
N MET A 202 -4.68 12.59 9.08
CA MET A 202 -3.64 13.00 8.12
C MET A 202 -3.60 14.53 8.02
N ARG A 203 -4.76 15.19 7.99
CA ARG A 203 -4.85 16.66 8.02
C ARG A 203 -4.28 17.24 9.30
N ASP A 204 -4.56 16.61 10.44
CA ASP A 204 -3.98 17.00 11.72
C ASP A 204 -2.46 16.83 11.73
N ALA A 205 -1.95 15.74 11.15
CA ALA A 205 -0.51 15.53 10.97
C ALA A 205 0.12 16.60 10.07
N LEU A 206 -0.53 16.98 8.96
CA LEU A 206 -0.06 18.04 8.07
C LEU A 206 0.03 19.41 8.76
N ARG A 207 -0.96 19.77 9.58
CA ARG A 207 -0.94 21.03 10.36
C ARG A 207 0.19 21.09 11.37
N LYS A 208 0.53 19.95 11.99
CA LYS A 208 1.69 19.83 12.88
C LYS A 208 3.00 19.91 12.09
N LEU A 209 3.09 19.15 11.00
CA LEU A 209 4.27 19.04 10.16
C LEU A 209 4.63 20.36 9.48
N LYS A 210 3.62 21.07 9.00
CA LYS A 210 3.76 22.24 8.13
C LYS A 210 4.73 21.97 6.97
N PRO A 211 4.36 21.11 5.99
CA PRO A 211 5.25 20.80 4.88
C PRO A 211 5.59 22.06 4.08
N ASP A 212 6.85 22.20 3.71
CA ASP A 212 7.41 23.36 2.98
C ASP A 212 8.29 22.94 1.79
N ARG A 213 8.37 21.64 1.53
CA ARG A 213 9.10 21.03 0.40
C ARG A 213 8.48 19.69 0.03
N PHE A 214 8.76 19.22 -1.18
CA PHE A 214 8.20 17.99 -1.72
C PHE A 214 8.54 16.76 -0.88
N GLU A 215 9.75 16.69 -0.32
CA GLU A 215 10.23 15.58 0.50
C GLU A 215 9.38 15.34 1.75
N ASP A 216 8.74 16.37 2.29
CA ASP A 216 7.84 16.21 3.44
C ASP A 216 6.54 15.51 3.08
N ILE A 217 6.08 15.66 1.83
CA ILE A 217 4.91 14.93 1.31
C ILE A 217 5.27 13.45 1.17
N ILE A 218 6.48 13.16 0.66
CA ILE A 218 7.00 11.79 0.59
C ILE A 218 7.05 11.16 1.99
N ALA A 219 7.60 11.90 2.95
CA ALA A 219 7.77 11.44 4.32
C ALA A 219 6.43 11.20 5.02
N ILE A 220 5.45 12.12 4.92
CA ILE A 220 4.17 11.95 5.60
C ILE A 220 3.35 10.79 5.02
N VAL A 221 3.38 10.59 3.70
CA VAL A 221 2.76 9.42 3.05
C VAL A 221 3.40 8.12 3.54
N ALA A 222 4.72 8.13 3.77
CA ALA A 222 5.43 6.97 4.31
C ALA A 222 5.14 6.73 5.80
N LEU A 223 5.06 7.79 6.62
CA LEU A 223 4.91 7.70 8.08
C LEU A 223 3.48 7.47 8.55
N TYR A 224 2.46 7.92 7.80
CA TYR A 224 1.06 7.86 8.23
C TYR A 224 0.43 6.46 8.07
N ARG A 225 1.01 5.46 8.74
CA ARG A 225 0.60 4.06 8.73
C ARG A 225 0.77 3.43 10.12
N PRO A 226 -0.03 2.42 10.50
CA PRO A 226 0.12 1.75 11.80
C PRO A 226 1.56 1.26 12.03
N GLY A 227 2.16 1.62 13.16
CA GLY A 227 3.57 1.40 13.48
C GLY A 227 4.42 2.67 13.30
N PRO A 228 4.73 3.10 12.07
CA PRO A 228 5.48 4.34 11.83
C PRO A 228 4.86 5.63 12.34
N MET A 229 3.54 5.68 12.54
CA MET A 229 2.85 6.88 13.01
C MET A 229 3.41 7.43 14.32
N ASP A 230 3.95 6.58 15.18
CA ASP A 230 4.57 6.98 16.45
C ASP A 230 5.82 7.87 16.23
N ASN A 231 6.45 7.79 15.06
CA ASN A 231 7.61 8.61 14.70
C ASN A 231 7.22 9.96 14.09
N ILE A 232 5.94 10.22 13.80
CA ILE A 232 5.50 11.49 13.21
C ILE A 232 5.84 12.63 14.16
N ASP A 233 5.53 12.51 15.45
CA ASP A 233 5.79 13.60 16.40
C ASP A 233 7.30 13.88 16.52
N SER A 234 8.17 12.86 16.54
CA SER A 234 9.63 13.07 16.50
C SER A 234 10.11 13.70 15.20
N TYR A 235 9.61 13.25 14.04
CA TYR A 235 9.94 13.87 12.75
C TYR A 235 9.56 15.37 12.74
N VAL A 236 8.37 15.69 13.23
CA VAL A 236 7.86 17.07 13.34
C VAL A 236 8.69 17.89 14.32
N ASN A 237 9.01 17.36 15.50
CA ASN A 237 9.79 18.08 16.50
C ASN A 237 11.20 18.37 16.00
N ARG A 238 11.86 17.40 15.36
CA ARG A 238 13.20 17.59 14.77
C ARG A 238 13.19 18.57 13.62
N LYS A 239 12.18 18.50 12.73
CA LYS A 239 11.98 19.50 11.66
C LYS A 239 11.93 20.92 12.21
N HIS A 240 11.19 21.12 13.30
CA HIS A 240 10.96 22.44 13.91
C HIS A 240 12.02 22.82 14.97
N GLY A 241 13.10 22.06 15.11
CA GLY A 241 14.17 22.33 16.08
C GLY A 241 13.75 22.20 17.55
N ARG A 242 12.66 21.49 17.85
CA ARG A 242 12.15 21.23 19.21
C ARG A 242 12.73 19.96 19.84
N GLU A 243 13.35 19.12 19.01
CA GLU A 243 14.07 17.91 19.40
C GLU A 243 15.40 17.90 18.64
N GLU A 244 16.50 17.54 19.32
CA GLU A 244 17.81 17.44 18.68
C GLU A 244 17.86 16.23 17.73
N ILE A 245 18.52 16.39 16.59
CA ILE A 245 18.75 15.29 15.64
C ILE A 245 19.93 14.48 16.16
N GLU A 246 19.67 13.24 16.56
CA GLU A 246 20.73 12.31 17.00
C GLU A 246 21.69 12.00 15.84
N THR A 247 22.95 12.39 16.02
CA THR A 247 24.05 12.00 15.12
C THR A 247 24.47 10.56 15.41
N LEU A 248 23.97 9.62 14.61
CA LEU A 248 24.36 8.20 14.72
C LEU A 248 25.83 7.96 14.33
N HIS A 249 26.24 8.49 13.17
CA HIS A 249 27.60 8.42 12.67
C HIS A 249 27.78 9.42 11.51
N PRO A 250 28.95 10.08 11.37
CA PRO A 250 29.21 11.03 10.27
C PRO A 250 28.94 10.48 8.87
N MET A 251 29.17 9.18 8.68
CA MET A 251 28.91 8.51 7.39
C MET A 251 27.42 8.32 7.07
N ILE A 252 26.55 8.30 8.09
CA ILE A 252 25.11 8.09 7.95
C ILE A 252 24.35 9.41 7.88
N GLU A 253 24.85 10.47 8.52
CA GLU A 253 24.21 11.78 8.55
C GLU A 253 23.71 12.26 7.18
N PRO A 254 24.46 12.16 6.07
CA PRO A 254 23.98 12.61 4.76
C PRO A 254 22.74 11.84 4.26
N ILE A 255 22.62 10.56 4.63
CA ILE A 255 21.51 9.67 4.23
C ILE A 255 20.22 10.03 4.98
N LEU A 256 20.35 10.42 6.25
CA LEU A 256 19.22 10.72 7.13
C LEU A 256 18.90 12.22 7.25
N LYS A 257 19.72 13.09 6.64
CA LYS A 257 19.53 14.55 6.65
C LYS A 257 18.16 14.95 6.12
N GLU A 258 17.72 14.33 5.03
CA GLU A 258 16.41 14.59 4.42
C GLU A 258 15.26 14.29 5.39
N THR A 259 15.41 13.29 6.26
CA THR A 259 14.36 12.79 7.16
C THR A 259 14.63 13.13 8.62
N TYR A 260 15.44 14.16 8.87
CA TYR A 260 15.76 14.65 10.21
C TYR A 260 16.25 13.55 11.17
N GLY A 261 17.10 12.64 10.68
CA GLY A 261 17.65 11.54 11.49
C GLY A 261 16.70 10.36 11.71
N VAL A 262 15.46 10.41 11.20
CA VAL A 262 14.50 9.29 11.31
C VAL A 262 14.70 8.35 10.12
N ILE A 263 14.82 7.04 10.37
CA ILE A 263 14.89 6.04 9.28
C ILE A 263 13.46 5.74 8.82
N ILE A 264 13.12 6.21 7.62
CA ILE A 264 11.76 6.08 7.05
C ILE A 264 11.77 5.11 5.87
N TYR A 265 12.82 5.15 5.04
CA TYR A 265 12.82 4.49 3.74
C TYR A 265 13.64 3.19 3.73
N GLN A 266 13.20 2.25 2.91
CA GLN A 266 13.94 1.01 2.61
C GLN A 266 15.29 1.33 1.95
N GLU A 267 15.31 2.34 1.10
CA GLU A 267 16.50 2.83 0.42
C GLU A 267 17.51 3.42 1.41
N GLN A 268 17.07 4.07 2.49
CA GLN A 268 17.96 4.54 3.56
C GLN A 268 18.60 3.35 4.30
N VAL A 269 17.83 2.29 4.59
CA VAL A 269 18.38 1.05 5.18
C VAL A 269 19.46 0.46 4.27
N MET A 270 19.22 0.42 2.96
CA MET A 270 20.18 -0.11 2.00
C MET A 270 21.46 0.76 1.91
N GLN A 271 21.30 2.08 1.86
CA GLN A 271 22.41 3.03 1.81
C GLN A 271 23.25 2.99 3.10
N ILE A 272 22.61 2.85 4.27
CA ILE A 272 23.33 2.69 5.55
C ILE A 272 24.22 1.45 5.52
N ALA A 273 23.69 0.30 5.08
CA ALA A 273 24.47 -0.94 4.99
C ALA A 273 25.62 -0.83 3.97
N GLN A 274 25.39 -0.15 2.84
CA GLN A 274 26.42 0.10 1.84
C GLN A 274 27.55 0.96 2.39
N VAL A 275 27.20 2.15 2.91
CA VAL A 275 28.18 3.15 3.30
C VAL A 275 28.88 2.76 4.61
N LEU A 276 28.13 2.26 5.60
CA LEU A 276 28.72 1.92 6.89
C LEU A 276 29.45 0.57 6.84
N SER A 277 28.90 -0.44 6.18
CA SER A 277 29.39 -1.83 6.29
C SER A 277 29.96 -2.42 4.99
N GLY A 278 30.05 -1.62 3.92
CA GLY A 278 30.62 -2.05 2.65
C GLY A 278 29.78 -3.12 1.93
N PHE A 279 28.46 -3.08 2.08
CA PHE A 279 27.56 -3.96 1.33
C PHE A 279 27.48 -3.49 -0.13
N SER A 280 27.42 -4.42 -1.07
CA SER A 280 26.86 -4.13 -2.39
C SER A 280 25.36 -3.83 -2.27
N LEU A 281 24.78 -3.10 -3.24
CA LEU A 281 23.34 -2.83 -3.24
C LEU A 281 22.50 -4.12 -3.31
N GLY A 282 23.02 -5.18 -3.95
CA GLY A 282 22.37 -6.50 -3.97
C GLY A 282 22.34 -7.15 -2.59
N GLU A 283 23.46 -7.15 -1.86
CA GLU A 283 23.51 -7.64 -0.48
C GLU A 283 22.61 -6.81 0.44
N ALA A 284 22.55 -5.50 0.23
CA ALA A 284 21.71 -4.60 1.02
C ALA A 284 20.21 -4.88 0.81
N ASP A 285 19.77 -5.25 -0.41
CA ASP A 285 18.39 -5.72 -0.62
C ASP A 285 18.13 -7.06 0.07
N LEU A 286 19.10 -7.98 0.08
CA LEU A 286 18.97 -9.25 0.82
C LEU A 286 18.81 -9.00 2.33
N LEU A 287 19.59 -8.07 2.90
CA LEU A 287 19.45 -7.60 4.28
C LEU A 287 18.04 -7.08 4.56
N ARG A 288 17.54 -6.17 3.71
CA ARG A 288 16.19 -5.61 3.81
C ARG A 288 15.11 -6.70 3.77
N ARG A 289 15.24 -7.69 2.88
CA ARG A 289 14.30 -8.83 2.79
C ARG A 289 14.33 -9.70 4.04
N ALA A 290 15.51 -9.98 4.58
CA ALA A 290 15.67 -10.76 5.81
C ALA A 290 15.00 -10.06 7.01
N MET A 291 15.18 -8.74 7.12
CA MET A 291 14.53 -7.92 8.15
C MET A 291 13.00 -7.95 8.06
N GLY A 292 12.45 -7.85 6.83
CA GLY A 292 11.00 -7.94 6.62
C GLY A 292 10.40 -9.30 7.00
N LYS A 293 11.13 -10.40 6.77
CA LYS A 293 10.68 -11.77 7.10
C LYS A 293 10.92 -12.17 8.56
N LYS A 294 11.73 -11.41 9.32
CA LYS A 294 12.10 -11.67 10.72
C LYS A 294 12.67 -13.08 10.97
N ILE A 295 13.44 -13.61 10.01
CA ILE A 295 14.06 -14.94 10.13
C ILE A 295 15.27 -14.84 11.06
N LYS A 296 15.16 -15.35 12.29
CA LYS A 296 16.20 -15.22 13.34
C LYS A 296 17.60 -15.61 12.86
N LYS A 297 17.73 -16.78 12.21
CA LYS A 297 19.03 -17.30 11.75
C LYS A 297 19.69 -16.39 10.71
N GLU A 298 18.90 -15.89 9.75
CA GLU A 298 19.40 -14.97 8.72
C GLU A 298 19.77 -13.61 9.34
N MET A 299 18.95 -13.11 10.25
CA MET A 299 19.21 -11.85 10.96
C MET A 299 20.52 -11.88 11.76
N THR A 300 20.84 -13.00 12.43
CA THR A 300 22.12 -13.14 13.14
C THR A 300 23.30 -13.09 12.19
N ALA A 301 23.25 -13.81 11.06
CA ALA A 301 24.32 -13.78 10.07
C ALA A 301 24.51 -12.37 9.47
N GLN A 302 23.40 -11.70 9.16
CA GLN A 302 23.40 -10.34 8.65
C GLN A 302 23.95 -9.33 9.67
N LYS A 303 23.63 -9.49 10.96
CA LYS A 303 24.17 -8.67 12.04
C LYS A 303 25.69 -8.79 12.10
N THR A 304 26.22 -10.02 12.11
CA THR A 304 27.67 -10.25 12.11
C THR A 304 28.34 -9.57 10.94
N ARG A 305 27.83 -9.79 9.71
CA ARG A 305 28.39 -9.16 8.50
C ARG A 305 28.33 -7.63 8.51
N PHE A 306 27.25 -7.05 9.03
CA PHE A 306 27.08 -5.61 9.16
C PHE A 306 28.09 -5.01 10.15
N VAL A 307 28.23 -5.62 11.33
CA VAL A 307 29.13 -5.14 12.38
C VAL A 307 30.59 -5.29 11.96
N GLU A 308 30.98 -6.44 11.40
CA GLU A 308 32.35 -6.66 10.91
C GLU A 308 32.70 -5.69 9.78
N GLY A 309 31.77 -5.45 8.86
CA GLY A 309 31.95 -4.44 7.81
C GLY A 309 32.10 -3.02 8.38
N GLY A 310 31.30 -2.67 9.38
CA GLY A 310 31.40 -1.39 10.08
C GLY A 310 32.74 -1.19 10.74
N VAL A 311 33.22 -2.20 11.47
CA VAL A 311 34.56 -2.19 12.10
C VAL A 311 35.65 -2.08 11.04
N GLY A 312 35.54 -2.80 9.92
CA GLY A 312 36.47 -2.68 8.79
C GLY A 312 36.53 -1.28 8.18
N ASN A 313 35.45 -0.51 8.28
CA ASN A 313 35.35 0.88 7.83
C ASN A 313 35.63 1.92 8.93
N GLY A 314 36.18 1.50 10.07
CA GLY A 314 36.59 2.40 11.15
C GLY A 314 35.46 2.82 12.10
N VAL A 315 34.32 2.14 12.09
CA VAL A 315 33.23 2.37 13.06
C VAL A 315 33.46 1.53 14.30
N ASP A 316 33.32 2.13 15.48
CA ASP A 316 33.35 1.39 16.75
C ASP A 316 32.31 0.26 16.75
N ARG A 317 32.71 -0.91 17.28
CA ARG A 317 31.85 -2.11 17.29
C ARG A 317 30.53 -1.87 18.01
N THR A 318 30.54 -1.22 19.18
CA THR A 318 29.32 -0.97 19.95
C THR A 318 28.38 -0.03 19.20
N ARG A 319 28.95 0.95 18.48
CA ARG A 319 28.18 1.86 17.63
C ARG A 319 27.61 1.16 16.40
N ALA A 320 28.37 0.29 15.74
CA ALA A 320 27.88 -0.50 14.61
C ALA A 320 26.74 -1.45 15.02
N GLU A 321 26.84 -2.07 16.21
CA GLU A 321 25.78 -2.89 16.79
C GLU A 321 24.52 -2.07 17.08
N TYR A 322 24.66 -0.90 17.72
CA TYR A 322 23.54 0.00 17.98
C TYR A 322 22.83 0.44 16.70
N ILE A 323 23.59 0.84 15.67
CA ILE A 323 23.03 1.23 14.37
C ILE A 323 22.30 0.05 13.72
N PHE A 324 22.85 -1.16 13.79
CA PHE A 324 22.17 -2.34 13.26
C PHE A 324 20.82 -2.58 13.94
N GLU A 325 20.74 -2.48 15.27
CA GLU A 325 19.49 -2.65 16.01
C GLU A 325 18.44 -1.59 15.63
N LEU A 326 18.87 -0.33 15.44
CA LEU A 326 18.01 0.73 14.92
C LEU A 326 17.49 0.37 13.53
N VAL A 327 18.38 0.04 12.59
CA VAL A 327 18.03 -0.36 11.22
C VAL A 327 17.06 -1.55 11.23
N ALA A 328 17.30 -2.57 12.05
CA ALA A 328 16.44 -3.75 12.16
C ALA A 328 15.05 -3.41 12.70
N LYS A 329 14.96 -2.53 13.70
CA LYS A 329 13.69 -2.03 14.25
C LYS A 329 12.88 -1.28 13.18
N PHE A 330 13.53 -0.44 12.38
CA PHE A 330 12.87 0.38 11.37
C PHE A 330 12.59 -0.37 10.06
N ALA A 331 13.41 -1.34 9.67
CA ALA A 331 13.22 -2.10 8.43
C ALA A 331 11.90 -2.89 8.41
N GLY A 332 11.37 -3.27 9.57
CA GLY A 332 10.02 -3.86 9.68
C GLY A 332 8.89 -2.92 9.24
N TYR A 333 9.14 -1.61 9.22
CA TYR A 333 8.17 -0.59 8.85
C TYR A 333 8.64 0.37 7.74
N GLY A 334 9.87 0.21 7.26
CA GLY A 334 10.47 1.04 6.22
C GLY A 334 9.63 1.03 4.95
N PHE A 335 9.42 2.20 4.36
CA PHE A 335 8.65 2.35 3.13
C PHE A 335 9.52 2.39 1.90
N ASN A 336 9.01 1.90 0.78
CA ASN A 336 9.71 2.05 -0.49
C ASN A 336 9.58 3.52 -0.96
N LYS A 337 10.69 4.25 -0.97
CA LYS A 337 10.73 5.69 -1.31
C LYS A 337 10.29 5.92 -2.74
N SER A 338 10.66 5.05 -3.68
CA SER A 338 10.29 5.22 -5.09
C SER A 338 8.77 5.20 -5.29
N HIS A 339 8.07 4.27 -4.62
CA HIS A 339 6.62 4.21 -4.61
C HIS A 339 6.01 5.41 -3.89
N ALA A 340 6.57 5.79 -2.73
CA ALA A 340 6.13 6.96 -1.97
C ALA A 340 6.21 8.25 -2.78
N ALA A 341 7.33 8.48 -3.47
CA ALA A 341 7.59 9.68 -4.24
C ALA A 341 6.66 9.77 -5.46
N ALA A 342 6.42 8.66 -6.15
CA ALA A 342 5.50 8.62 -7.29
C ALA A 342 4.07 9.00 -6.88
N TYR A 343 3.59 8.49 -5.74
CA TYR A 343 2.26 8.83 -5.23
C TYR A 343 2.20 10.23 -4.59
N ALA A 344 3.28 10.67 -3.94
CA ALA A 344 3.43 12.03 -3.42
C ALA A 344 3.37 13.07 -4.55
N LEU A 345 3.88 12.75 -5.75
CA LEU A 345 3.76 13.63 -6.92
C LEU A 345 2.29 13.84 -7.30
N ILE A 346 1.49 12.77 -7.32
CA ILE A 346 0.04 12.88 -7.60
C ILE A 346 -0.66 13.68 -6.49
N ALA A 347 -0.30 13.44 -5.23
CA ALA A 347 -0.82 14.23 -4.10
C ALA A 347 -0.49 15.72 -4.28
N TYR A 348 0.75 16.05 -4.63
CA TYR A 348 1.19 17.41 -4.91
C TYR A 348 0.44 18.03 -6.10
N GLN A 349 0.30 17.31 -7.22
CA GLN A 349 -0.47 17.77 -8.38
C GLN A 349 -1.91 18.13 -8.01
N THR A 350 -2.59 17.28 -7.23
CA THR A 350 -3.96 17.59 -6.77
C THR A 350 -3.99 18.77 -5.80
N ALA A 351 -3.00 18.91 -4.92
CA ALA A 351 -2.89 20.07 -4.03
C ALA A 351 -2.64 21.36 -4.83
N TYR A 352 -1.78 21.31 -5.83
CA TYR A 352 -1.45 22.43 -6.71
C TYR A 352 -2.66 22.90 -7.50
N LEU A 353 -3.39 21.97 -8.12
CA LEU A 353 -4.61 22.30 -8.86
C LEU A 353 -5.66 22.89 -7.93
N LYS A 354 -5.82 22.33 -6.72
CA LYS A 354 -6.75 22.88 -5.73
C LYS A 354 -6.35 24.28 -5.25
N ALA A 355 -5.06 24.52 -5.04
CA ALA A 355 -4.54 25.79 -4.58
C ALA A 355 -4.67 26.90 -5.63
N ASN A 356 -4.29 26.60 -6.87
CA ASN A 356 -4.13 27.60 -7.94
C ASN A 356 -5.35 27.68 -8.87
N TYR A 357 -6.13 26.61 -8.99
CA TYR A 357 -7.32 26.52 -9.85
C TYR A 357 -8.51 25.85 -9.12
N PRO A 358 -8.93 26.39 -7.95
CA PRO A 358 -9.90 25.75 -7.07
C PRO A 358 -11.24 25.47 -7.74
N THR A 359 -11.74 26.38 -8.58
CA THR A 359 -13.06 26.24 -9.23
C THR A 359 -13.08 25.05 -10.18
N GLU A 360 -12.09 24.92 -11.05
CA GLU A 360 -11.96 23.82 -11.99
C GLU A 360 -11.66 22.50 -11.30
N PHE A 361 -10.78 22.52 -10.29
CA PHE A 361 -10.45 21.34 -9.52
C PHE A 361 -11.65 20.79 -8.75
N LEU A 362 -12.49 21.64 -8.15
CA LEU A 362 -13.69 21.22 -7.42
C LEU A 362 -14.85 20.81 -8.34
N ALA A 363 -14.86 21.31 -9.58
CA ALA A 363 -15.86 20.93 -10.57
C ALA A 363 -15.54 19.59 -11.27
N ALA A 364 -14.26 19.24 -11.35
CA ALA A 364 -13.74 17.95 -11.82
C ALA A 364 -14.01 16.84 -10.81
#